data_AF-A0A936DBG4-F1
#
_entry.id   AF-A0A936DBG4-F1
#
_cell.length_a   1.000
_cell.length_b   1.000
_cell.length_c   1.000
_cell.angle_alpha   90.00
_cell.angle_beta   90.00
_cell.angle_gamma   90.00
#
_symmetry.space_group_name_H-M   'P 1'
#
loop_
_entity.id
_entity.type
_entity.pdbx_description
1 polymer ?
#
loop_
_entity_poly.entity_id
_entity_poly.type
_entity_poly.pdbx_seq_one_letter_code
_entity_poly.pdbx_strand_id
1 'polypeptide(L)'
;MRVATLVVALCGACGSSGESTPERAAAPATAAATPEPAAVAPTGADTKAAHGGAEALLAWLDPDAVSMAYLQLPEGLDAEAFASVFAMPPKAARLLQDGLGLDAEIDAVVDAEAGPARSWFGPATLVMQPRIATGAYVLRTLARPREQVIAALVAAKMRQEVVEGFTVLVPEGALPRKVAFLTDEVVAFIPAREIGSGLGPLTAGRDLPPSETRRELTRVLTEEPAAALELYASGPLLHFDLDRDVLQYAVRARSWQGRGLDVELRLLPDGDTAAALATLEHRDLALEPDATKALAARVGYVQDGDFVEGRLQIPAEDLAALGVRR
;
A
#
# COMPACT_ATOMS: atom_id res chain seq x y z
N MET A 1 -10.91 16.90 -19.57
CA MET A 1 -10.22 16.45 -18.35
C MET A 1 -8.77 16.23 -18.71
N ARG A 2 -7.84 16.92 -18.05
CA ARG A 2 -6.40 16.74 -18.28
C ARG A 2 -5.95 15.57 -17.40
N VAL A 3 -5.64 14.44 -18.02
CA VAL A 3 -4.99 13.30 -17.37
C VAL A 3 -3.55 13.70 -17.12
N ALA A 4 -3.10 13.65 -15.88
CA ALA A 4 -1.70 13.88 -15.51
C ALA A 4 -0.93 12.58 -15.79
N THR A 5 -0.25 12.53 -16.93
CA THR A 5 0.63 11.43 -17.34
C THR A 5 1.81 11.30 -16.38
N LEU A 6 2.03 10.09 -15.87
CA LEU A 6 3.13 9.72 -14.98
C LEU A 6 4.43 9.60 -15.78
N VAL A 7 5.42 10.42 -15.47
CA VAL A 7 6.81 10.21 -15.90
C VAL A 7 7.67 10.13 -14.63
N VAL A 8 8.03 8.91 -14.22
CA VAL A 8 9.13 8.72 -13.27
C VAL A 8 10.42 8.80 -14.09
N ALA A 9 10.93 10.02 -14.28
CA ALA A 9 12.22 10.25 -14.88
C ALA A 9 13.31 10.21 -13.80
N LEU A 10 14.13 9.16 -13.81
CA LEU A 10 15.44 9.20 -13.16
C LEU A 10 16.34 10.15 -13.94
N CYS A 11 16.59 11.35 -13.41
CA CYS A 11 17.61 12.26 -13.91
C CYS A 11 18.43 12.81 -12.74
N GLY A 12 19.73 12.50 -12.73
CA GLY A 12 20.69 12.99 -11.76
C GLY A 12 20.84 14.51 -11.83
N ALA A 13 20.86 15.15 -10.66
CA ALA A 13 21.07 16.58 -10.53
C ALA A 13 22.53 16.91 -10.20
N CYS A 14 23.22 17.54 -11.17
CA CYS A 14 24.28 18.52 -10.91
C CYS A 14 23.63 19.86 -10.55
N GLY A 15 24.19 20.57 -9.57
CA GLY A 15 23.59 21.73 -8.92
C GLY A 15 23.64 23.06 -9.67
N SER A 16 22.89 24.06 -9.17
CA SER A 16 23.45 25.22 -8.46
C SER A 16 22.37 26.31 -8.21
N SER A 17 22.37 26.81 -6.98
CA SER A 17 22.29 28.22 -6.54
C SER A 17 21.20 29.18 -7.06
N GLY A 18 20.51 29.86 -6.12
CA GLY A 18 19.87 31.16 -6.39
C GLY A 18 18.88 31.63 -5.32
N GLU A 19 19.38 32.30 -4.28
CA GLU A 19 18.61 33.10 -3.31
C GLU A 19 17.79 34.23 -3.97
N SER A 20 16.60 34.54 -3.43
CA SER A 20 16.31 35.81 -2.75
C SER A 20 14.81 36.01 -2.41
N THR A 21 14.54 36.35 -1.15
CA THR A 21 13.34 37.06 -0.66
C THR A 21 13.76 38.49 -0.34
N PRO A 22 12.91 39.53 -0.48
CA PRO A 22 12.12 40.04 0.64
C PRO A 22 10.75 40.58 0.11
N GLU A 23 9.81 41.23 0.80
CA GLU A 23 9.74 41.97 2.06
C GLU A 23 8.26 42.16 2.41
N ARG A 24 7.99 42.38 3.70
CA ARG A 24 6.67 42.56 4.32
C ARG A 24 6.42 44.06 4.52
N ALA A 25 5.26 44.57 4.17
CA ALA A 25 4.80 45.89 4.63
C ALA A 25 3.32 45.87 5.04
N ALA A 26 3.03 46.59 6.13
CA ALA A 26 1.87 46.49 7.00
C ALA A 26 0.63 47.28 6.52
N ALA A 27 -0.52 46.89 7.08
CA ALA A 27 -1.84 47.54 6.99
C ALA A 27 -1.91 48.90 7.72
N PRO A 28 -3.02 49.66 7.57
CA PRO A 28 -3.97 49.70 8.70
C PRO A 28 -5.48 49.78 8.38
N ALA A 29 -6.26 49.32 9.38
CA ALA A 29 -7.65 49.56 9.85
C ALA A 29 -8.62 50.45 9.03
N THR A 30 -9.95 50.24 8.98
CA THR A 30 -10.92 50.14 10.10
C THR A 30 -12.33 49.87 9.51
N ALA A 31 -13.19 49.07 10.16
CA ALA A 31 -14.64 49.35 10.34
C ALA A 31 -15.36 48.24 11.13
N ALA A 32 -16.21 48.68 12.06
CA ALA A 32 -16.92 47.88 13.05
C ALA A 32 -18.16 47.16 12.50
N ALA A 33 -18.50 46.00 13.10
CA ALA A 33 -19.82 45.39 12.98
C ALA A 33 -20.25 44.73 14.30
N THR A 34 -21.52 44.97 14.63
CA THR A 34 -22.36 44.64 15.80
C THR A 34 -22.38 43.14 16.19
N PRO A 35 -22.57 42.77 17.48
CA PRO A 35 -22.60 41.37 17.90
C PRO A 35 -23.96 40.70 17.65
N GLU A 36 -23.96 39.59 16.90
CA GLU A 36 -25.04 38.61 16.79
C GLU A 36 -24.82 37.43 17.76
N PRO A 37 -25.88 36.70 18.17
CA PRO A 37 -25.87 35.83 19.33
C PRO A 37 -25.14 34.51 19.08
N ALA A 38 -24.48 34.01 20.14
CA ALA A 38 -23.70 32.79 20.14
C ALA A 38 -24.52 31.57 19.68
N ALA A 39 -24.18 31.06 18.50
CA ALA A 39 -24.52 29.71 18.09
C ALA A 39 -23.64 28.72 18.86
N VAL A 40 -24.28 27.80 19.57
CA VAL A 40 -23.63 26.68 20.26
C VAL A 40 -22.94 25.82 19.20
N ALA A 41 -21.60 25.81 19.23
CA ALA A 41 -20.80 24.93 18.38
C ALA A 41 -21.10 23.46 18.77
N PRO A 42 -21.37 22.57 17.81
CA PRO A 42 -21.36 21.14 18.10
C PRO A 42 -19.94 20.77 18.56
N THR A 43 -19.89 20.14 19.73
CA THR A 43 -18.70 19.52 20.34
C THR A 43 -17.92 18.75 19.28
N GLY A 44 -16.68 19.20 19.06
CA GLY A 44 -15.73 18.60 18.13
C GLY A 44 -15.49 17.13 18.47
N ALA A 45 -16.09 16.28 17.65
CA ALA A 45 -15.65 14.93 17.39
C ALA A 45 -15.46 14.80 15.87
N ASP A 46 -14.72 15.74 15.28
CA ASP A 46 -14.44 15.74 13.85
C ASP A 46 -12.96 15.47 13.58
N THR A 47 -12.74 14.43 12.77
CA THR A 47 -11.69 14.40 11.72
C THR A 47 -10.22 14.25 12.12
N LYS A 48 -9.86 13.27 12.98
CA LYS A 48 -8.50 12.68 12.96
C LYS A 48 -8.40 11.44 12.02
N ALA A 49 -9.52 10.98 11.46
CA ALA A 49 -9.65 9.59 10.99
C ALA A 49 -9.35 9.30 9.51
N ALA A 50 -9.15 10.28 8.63
CA ALA A 50 -8.98 9.99 7.20
C ALA A 50 -7.51 9.99 6.72
N HIS A 51 -6.63 10.78 7.33
CA HIS A 51 -5.25 10.98 6.83
C HIS A 51 -4.16 10.57 7.84
N GLY A 52 -4.49 10.48 9.13
CA GLY A 52 -3.47 10.36 10.19
C GLY A 52 -2.68 9.05 10.16
N GLY A 53 -3.24 7.97 9.60
CA GLY A 53 -2.57 6.67 9.56
C GLY A 53 -1.55 6.51 8.43
N ALA A 54 -1.79 7.15 7.27
CA ALA A 54 -0.93 6.97 6.10
C ALA A 54 0.47 7.56 6.34
N GLU A 55 0.54 8.81 6.80
CA GLU A 55 1.80 9.48 7.11
C GLU A 55 2.61 8.71 8.17
N ALA A 56 1.92 8.20 9.20
CA ALA A 56 2.54 7.38 10.23
C ALA A 56 3.17 6.09 9.67
N LEU A 57 2.52 5.43 8.71
CA LEU A 57 3.08 4.25 8.03
C LEU A 57 4.24 4.62 7.11
N LEU A 58 4.09 5.67 6.30
CA LEU A 58 5.11 6.09 5.33
C LEU A 58 6.40 6.54 5.98
N ALA A 59 6.35 6.98 7.25
CA ALA A 59 7.53 7.29 8.04
C ALA A 59 8.51 6.11 8.20
N TRP A 60 8.04 4.88 7.97
CA TRP A 60 8.81 3.64 8.11
C TRP A 60 9.10 2.95 6.79
N LEU A 61 8.75 3.57 5.65
CA LEU A 61 9.06 3.04 4.33
C LEU A 61 10.58 3.09 4.09
N ASP A 62 11.18 1.90 3.93
CA ASP A 62 12.59 1.75 3.59
C ASP A 62 12.92 2.53 2.30
N PRO A 63 13.90 3.45 2.32
CA PRO A 63 14.29 4.18 1.12
C PRO A 63 14.81 3.28 0.00
N ASP A 64 15.32 2.09 0.33
CA ASP A 64 15.86 1.10 -0.62
C ASP A 64 14.85 0.00 -1.00
N ALA A 65 13.57 0.14 -0.63
CA ALA A 65 12.51 -0.77 -1.02
C ALA A 65 12.39 -0.87 -2.55
N VAL A 66 12.53 -2.08 -3.08
CA VAL A 66 12.42 -2.35 -4.53
C VAL A 66 10.97 -2.57 -4.97
N SER A 67 10.07 -2.79 -4.02
CA SER A 67 8.64 -2.93 -4.29
C SER A 67 7.85 -2.56 -3.05
N MET A 68 6.67 -1.99 -3.23
CA MET A 68 5.78 -1.61 -2.14
C MET A 68 4.31 -1.65 -2.58
N ALA A 69 3.40 -1.78 -1.62
CA ALA A 69 1.97 -1.60 -1.82
C ALA A 69 1.35 -0.87 -0.62
N TYR A 70 0.57 0.17 -0.87
CA TYR A 70 -0.32 0.79 0.11
C TYR A 70 -1.74 0.32 -0.18
N LEU A 71 -2.42 -0.22 0.83
CA LEU A 71 -3.71 -0.90 0.69
C LEU A 71 -4.74 -0.29 1.64
N GLN A 72 -5.91 0.01 1.10
CA GLN A 72 -7.19 0.27 1.77
C GLN A 72 -8.33 -0.37 0.95
N LEU A 73 -8.11 -1.61 0.51
CA LEU A 73 -9.03 -2.32 -0.37
C LEU A 73 -10.27 -2.84 0.40
N PRO A 74 -11.39 -3.08 -0.31
CA PRO A 74 -12.58 -3.68 0.29
C PRO A 74 -12.28 -5.05 0.92
N GLU A 75 -13.00 -5.36 1.99
CA GLU A 75 -12.90 -6.68 2.64
C GLU A 75 -13.28 -7.80 1.68
N GLY A 76 -12.58 -8.94 1.80
CA GLY A 76 -12.91 -10.18 1.11
C GLY A 76 -12.46 -10.25 -0.36
N LEU A 77 -11.79 -9.23 -0.89
CA LEU A 77 -11.17 -9.27 -2.20
C LEU A 77 -10.13 -10.42 -2.27
N ASP A 78 -10.25 -11.29 -3.28
CA ASP A 78 -9.23 -12.29 -3.56
C ASP A 78 -8.02 -11.64 -4.24
N ALA A 79 -6.87 -11.67 -3.56
CA ALA A 79 -5.62 -11.13 -4.06
C ALA A 79 -5.16 -11.85 -5.34
N GLU A 80 -5.39 -13.16 -5.46
CA GLU A 80 -4.99 -13.95 -6.63
C GLU A 80 -5.88 -13.62 -7.82
N ALA A 81 -7.20 -13.59 -7.63
CA ALA A 81 -8.10 -13.22 -8.70
C ALA A 81 -7.85 -11.78 -9.19
N PHE A 82 -7.61 -10.84 -8.27
CA PHE A 82 -7.24 -9.46 -8.62
C PHE A 82 -5.93 -9.41 -9.42
N ALA A 83 -4.91 -10.16 -8.97
CA ALA A 83 -3.63 -10.27 -9.67
C ALA A 83 -3.78 -10.84 -11.08
N SER A 84 -4.60 -11.88 -11.25
CA SER A 84 -4.88 -12.47 -12.56
C SER A 84 -5.64 -11.50 -13.47
N VAL A 85 -6.65 -10.77 -12.99
CA VAL A 85 -7.37 -9.76 -13.81
C VAL A 85 -6.40 -8.73 -14.39
N PHE A 86 -5.46 -8.23 -13.59
CA PHE A 86 -4.56 -7.14 -13.97
C PHE A 86 -3.17 -7.56 -14.43
N ALA A 87 -2.98 -8.85 -14.74
CA ALA A 87 -1.70 -9.39 -15.21
C ALA A 87 -0.53 -8.99 -14.29
N MET A 88 -0.71 -9.15 -12.98
CA MET A 88 0.32 -8.74 -12.01
C MET A 88 1.50 -9.72 -12.06
N PRO A 89 2.75 -9.24 -12.17
CA PRO A 89 3.92 -10.08 -11.94
C PRO A 89 3.86 -10.75 -10.57
N PRO A 90 4.38 -11.98 -10.39
CA PRO A 90 4.26 -12.73 -9.13
C PRO A 90 4.81 -11.97 -7.93
N LYS A 91 5.89 -11.20 -8.11
CA LYS A 91 6.46 -10.36 -7.04
C LYS A 91 5.48 -9.27 -6.58
N ALA A 92 4.76 -8.64 -7.52
CA ALA A 92 3.74 -7.63 -7.22
C ALA A 92 2.50 -8.27 -6.59
N ALA A 93 2.02 -9.38 -7.16
CA ALA A 93 0.90 -10.16 -6.61
C ALA A 93 1.18 -10.60 -5.17
N ARG A 94 2.43 -10.99 -4.88
CA ARG A 94 2.83 -11.41 -3.53
C ARG A 94 2.70 -10.30 -2.49
N LEU A 95 2.99 -9.04 -2.84
CA LEU A 95 2.78 -7.92 -1.91
C LEU A 95 1.31 -7.76 -1.52
N LEU A 96 0.42 -7.91 -2.51
CA LEU A 96 -1.02 -7.85 -2.28
C LEU A 96 -1.49 -9.00 -1.38
N GLN A 97 -1.02 -10.22 -1.66
CA GLN A 97 -1.29 -11.40 -0.84
C GLN A 97 -0.80 -11.24 0.60
N ASP A 98 0.45 -10.79 0.80
CA ASP A 98 1.04 -10.60 2.13
C ASP A 98 0.28 -9.53 2.92
N GLY A 99 -0.19 -8.46 2.26
CA GLY A 99 -0.96 -7.41 2.90
C GLY A 99 -2.38 -7.82 3.28
N LEU A 100 -3.10 -8.50 2.38
CA LEU A 100 -4.50 -8.92 2.59
C LEU A 100 -4.62 -10.20 3.43
N GLY A 101 -3.61 -11.08 3.40
CA GLY A 101 -3.60 -12.35 4.10
C GLY A 101 -3.21 -12.27 5.58
N LEU A 102 -2.63 -11.15 6.02
CA LEU A 102 -2.09 -11.00 7.38
C LEU A 102 -3.14 -11.28 8.48
N ASP A 103 -4.36 -10.80 8.31
CA ASP A 103 -5.41 -10.97 9.32
C ASP A 103 -5.74 -12.46 9.51
N ALA A 104 -5.77 -13.24 8.42
CA ALA A 104 -5.98 -14.68 8.46
C ALA A 104 -4.78 -15.43 9.06
N GLU A 105 -3.54 -14.99 8.79
CA GLU A 105 -2.34 -15.54 9.43
C GLU A 105 -2.39 -15.39 10.97
N ILE A 106 -2.85 -14.23 11.45
CA ILE A 106 -2.98 -13.95 12.89
C ILE A 106 -4.16 -14.74 13.48
N ASP A 107 -5.34 -14.68 12.85
CA ASP A 107 -6.55 -15.38 13.31
C ASP A 107 -6.34 -16.91 13.41
N ALA A 108 -5.42 -17.48 12.61
CA ALA A 108 -5.09 -18.90 12.68
C ALA A 108 -4.32 -19.33 13.94
N VAL A 109 -3.70 -18.38 14.66
CA VAL A 109 -2.84 -18.68 15.82
C VAL A 109 -3.32 -18.07 17.13
N VAL A 110 -4.15 -17.03 17.08
CA VAL A 110 -4.67 -16.35 18.27
C VAL A 110 -5.94 -17.03 18.78
N ASP A 111 -6.18 -16.92 20.08
CA ASP A 111 -7.42 -17.43 20.67
C ASP A 111 -8.64 -16.66 20.13
N ALA A 112 -9.73 -17.37 19.87
CA ALA A 112 -10.98 -16.78 19.38
C ALA A 112 -11.52 -15.70 20.34
N GLU A 113 -11.25 -15.81 21.65
CA GLU A 113 -11.62 -14.81 22.66
C GLU A 113 -10.94 -13.45 22.47
N ALA A 114 -9.77 -13.42 21.80
CA ALA A 114 -9.09 -12.16 21.49
C ALA A 114 -9.84 -11.34 20.41
N GLY A 115 -10.82 -11.96 19.74
CA GLY A 115 -11.57 -11.39 18.63
C GLY A 115 -10.72 -11.31 17.34
N PRO A 116 -11.35 -10.99 16.20
CA PRO A 116 -10.70 -11.09 14.91
C PRO A 116 -9.60 -10.04 14.75
N ALA A 117 -8.45 -10.44 14.20
CA ALA A 117 -7.24 -9.64 14.00
C ALA A 117 -7.52 -8.34 13.25
N ARG A 118 -8.42 -8.36 12.26
CA ARG A 118 -8.85 -7.15 11.53
C ARG A 118 -9.34 -6.02 12.44
N SER A 119 -9.91 -6.34 13.60
CA SER A 119 -10.40 -5.35 14.57
C SER A 119 -9.29 -4.74 15.43
N TRP A 120 -8.06 -5.21 15.29
CA TRP A 120 -6.91 -4.75 16.07
C TRP A 120 -6.17 -3.62 15.37
N PHE A 121 -6.38 -3.49 14.06
CA PHE A 121 -5.62 -2.61 13.18
C PHE A 121 -6.51 -1.59 12.49
N GLY A 122 -5.92 -0.47 12.08
CA GLY A 122 -6.57 0.49 11.20
C GLY A 122 -6.76 -0.06 9.78
N PRO A 123 -7.51 0.68 8.93
CA PRO A 123 -7.88 0.24 7.59
C PRO A 123 -6.72 0.25 6.59
N ALA A 124 -5.66 1.00 6.89
CA ALA A 124 -4.49 1.14 6.01
C ALA A 124 -3.43 0.08 6.31
N THR A 125 -2.88 -0.48 5.25
CA THR A 125 -1.73 -1.40 5.26
C THR A 125 -0.65 -0.87 4.34
N LEU A 126 0.59 -0.83 4.80
CA LEU A 126 1.76 -0.59 3.96
C LEU A 126 2.56 -1.89 3.89
N VAL A 127 2.75 -2.42 2.70
CA VAL A 127 3.59 -3.57 2.42
C VAL A 127 4.83 -3.08 1.69
N MET A 128 6.01 -3.56 2.06
CA MET A 128 7.24 -3.27 1.34
C MET A 128 8.16 -4.47 1.27
N GLN A 129 8.94 -4.54 0.19
CA GLN A 129 10.02 -5.51 0.03
C GLN A 129 11.35 -4.74 -0.02
N PRO A 130 12.07 -4.66 1.11
CA PRO A 130 13.46 -4.20 1.13
C PRO A 130 14.33 -5.03 0.18
N ARG A 131 15.37 -4.41 -0.39
CA ARG A 131 16.27 -5.07 -1.34
C ARG A 131 16.94 -6.34 -0.79
N ILE A 132 17.29 -6.33 0.49
CA ILE A 132 18.04 -7.41 1.17
C ILE A 132 17.13 -8.34 1.99
N ALA A 133 15.82 -8.09 2.00
CA ALA A 133 14.89 -8.85 2.82
C ALA A 133 14.52 -10.19 2.20
N THR A 134 14.25 -11.17 3.07
CA THR A 134 13.81 -12.51 2.69
C THR A 134 12.33 -12.60 2.29
N GLY A 135 11.55 -11.56 2.60
CA GLY A 135 10.13 -11.47 2.24
C GLY A 135 9.56 -10.09 2.59
N ALA A 136 8.26 -9.92 2.37
CA ALA A 136 7.61 -8.62 2.51
C ALA A 136 7.39 -8.27 3.98
N TYR A 137 7.63 -7.00 4.29
CA TYR A 137 7.32 -6.38 5.57
C TYR A 137 5.91 -5.80 5.44
N VAL A 138 5.05 -6.07 6.41
CA VAL A 138 3.67 -5.54 6.43
C VAL A 138 3.54 -4.63 7.63
N LEU A 139 3.12 -3.38 7.43
CA LEU A 139 2.94 -2.39 8.48
C LEU A 139 1.47 -2.02 8.58
N ARG A 140 0.99 -1.93 9.81
CA ARG A 140 -0.39 -1.55 10.14
C ARG A 140 -0.39 -0.48 11.21
N THR A 141 -1.43 0.34 11.20
CA THR A 141 -1.75 1.16 12.36
C THR A 141 -2.53 0.34 13.38
N LEU A 142 -2.38 0.65 14.67
CA LEU A 142 -3.11 0.01 15.75
C LEU A 142 -4.45 0.71 15.96
N ALA A 143 -5.54 -0.06 15.96
CA ALA A 143 -6.86 0.37 16.41
C ALA A 143 -7.13 0.01 17.88
N ARG A 144 -6.45 -1.03 18.38
CA ARG A 144 -6.48 -1.42 19.81
C ARG A 144 -5.25 -0.92 20.56
N PRO A 145 -5.34 -0.74 21.89
CA PRO A 145 -4.18 -0.41 22.70
C PRO A 145 -3.06 -1.45 22.51
N ARG A 146 -1.84 -0.95 22.31
CA ARG A 146 -0.61 -1.73 22.11
C ARG A 146 -0.50 -2.92 23.06
N GLU A 147 -0.69 -2.71 24.36
CA GLU A 147 -0.56 -3.75 25.38
C GLU A 147 -1.56 -4.90 25.20
N GLN A 148 -2.77 -4.63 24.70
CA GLN A 148 -3.75 -5.69 24.44
C GLN A 148 -3.33 -6.57 23.26
N VAL A 149 -2.77 -5.96 22.21
CA VAL A 149 -2.27 -6.69 21.04
C VAL A 149 -1.03 -7.51 21.43
N ILE A 150 -0.11 -6.94 22.22
CA ILE A 150 1.04 -7.66 22.76
C ILE A 150 0.59 -8.88 23.57
N ALA A 151 -0.34 -8.69 24.51
CA ALA A 151 -0.82 -9.79 25.36
C ALA A 151 -1.44 -10.93 24.55
N ALA A 152 -2.25 -10.61 23.52
CA ALA A 152 -2.85 -11.61 22.64
C ALA A 152 -1.80 -12.39 21.84
N LEU A 153 -0.79 -11.70 21.30
CA LEU A 153 0.30 -12.32 20.55
C LEU A 153 1.23 -13.15 21.44
N VAL A 154 1.51 -12.71 22.66
CA VAL A 154 2.28 -13.50 23.65
C VAL A 154 1.52 -14.77 24.03
N ALA A 155 0.20 -14.68 24.24
CA ALA A 155 -0.64 -15.85 24.45
C ALA A 155 -0.59 -16.83 23.26
N ALA A 156 -0.45 -16.31 22.04
CA ALA A 156 -0.24 -17.06 20.80
C ALA A 156 1.20 -17.58 20.57
N LYS A 157 1.97 -17.80 21.66
CA LYS A 157 3.33 -18.34 21.63
C LYS A 157 4.33 -17.43 20.92
N MET A 158 4.23 -16.13 21.14
CA MET A 158 5.32 -15.21 20.81
C MET A 158 6.11 -14.81 22.06
N ARG A 159 7.43 -14.77 21.94
CA ARG A 159 8.33 -14.32 23.00
C ARG A 159 8.67 -12.86 22.81
N GLN A 160 8.55 -12.09 23.88
CA GLN A 160 8.86 -10.67 23.88
C GLN A 160 10.37 -10.42 24.09
N GLU A 161 10.92 -9.53 23.29
CA GLU A 161 12.28 -9.00 23.38
C GLU A 161 12.27 -7.47 23.28
N VAL A 162 13.35 -6.83 23.72
CA VAL A 162 13.61 -5.42 23.47
C VAL A 162 14.87 -5.30 22.62
N VAL A 163 14.73 -4.73 21.42
CA VAL A 163 15.84 -4.55 20.48
C VAL A 163 15.86 -3.11 20.03
N GLU A 164 16.98 -2.42 20.19
CA GLU A 164 17.13 -1.00 19.79
C GLU A 164 16.05 -0.07 20.37
N GLY A 165 15.51 -0.42 21.55
CA GLY A 165 14.43 0.33 22.22
C GLY A 165 13.02 -0.04 21.76
N PHE A 166 12.86 -0.92 20.77
CA PHE A 166 11.56 -1.41 20.30
C PHE A 166 11.16 -2.70 21.00
N THR A 167 9.85 -2.87 21.23
CA THR A 167 9.31 -4.18 21.62
C THR A 167 9.18 -5.04 20.39
N VAL A 168 9.89 -6.17 20.36
CA VAL A 168 9.83 -7.14 19.26
C VAL A 168 9.33 -8.46 19.81
N LEU A 169 8.27 -8.99 19.20
CA LEU A 169 7.76 -10.32 19.48
C LEU A 169 8.34 -11.29 18.45
N VAL A 170 9.03 -12.31 18.92
CA VAL A 170 9.64 -13.36 18.11
C VAL A 170 8.75 -14.59 18.18
N PRO A 171 8.36 -15.20 17.05
CA PRO A 171 7.47 -16.35 17.08
C PRO A 171 8.19 -17.58 17.63
N GLU A 172 7.56 -18.25 18.58
CA GLU A 172 7.90 -19.63 19.02
C GLU A 172 6.84 -20.63 18.53
N GLY A 173 5.73 -20.14 18.01
CA GLY A 173 4.62 -20.91 17.42
C GLY A 173 4.58 -20.87 15.89
N ALA A 174 3.37 -21.01 15.34
CA ALA A 174 3.15 -21.16 13.89
C ALA A 174 3.12 -19.84 13.11
N LEU A 175 3.05 -18.68 13.77
CA LEU A 175 3.02 -17.39 13.08
C LEU A 175 4.35 -17.14 12.35
N PRO A 176 4.37 -16.98 11.01
CA PRO A 176 5.61 -16.88 10.25
C PRO A 176 6.23 -15.46 10.27
N ARG A 177 5.93 -14.66 11.30
CA ARG A 177 6.31 -13.25 11.41
C ARG A 177 6.88 -12.92 12.79
N LYS A 178 7.93 -12.12 12.85
CA LYS A 178 8.25 -11.28 14.02
C LYS A 178 7.34 -10.06 14.00
N VAL A 179 6.98 -9.54 15.17
CA VAL A 179 6.10 -8.37 15.30
C VAL A 179 6.84 -7.28 16.06
N ALA A 180 7.14 -6.16 15.41
CA ALA A 180 7.82 -5.02 16.00
C ALA A 180 6.83 -3.87 16.24
N PHE A 181 6.73 -3.41 17.49
CA PHE A 181 5.94 -2.23 17.84
C PHE A 181 6.83 -0.99 17.71
N LEU A 182 6.63 -0.25 16.62
CA LEU A 182 7.49 0.86 16.20
C LEU A 182 7.14 2.15 16.95
N THR A 183 5.86 2.38 17.15
CA THR A 183 5.31 3.46 17.98
C THR A 183 4.09 2.91 18.74
N ASP A 184 3.39 3.76 19.50
CA ASP A 184 2.11 3.39 20.08
C ASP A 184 0.98 3.25 19.05
N GLU A 185 1.19 3.73 17.82
CA GLU A 185 0.23 3.70 16.72
C GLU A 185 0.64 2.76 15.58
N VAL A 186 1.92 2.37 15.44
CA VAL A 186 2.42 1.60 14.29
C VAL A 186 3.07 0.29 14.71
N VAL A 187 2.68 -0.78 14.03
CA VAL A 187 3.24 -2.13 14.18
C VAL A 187 3.71 -2.67 12.84
N ALA A 188 4.83 -3.40 12.84
CA ALA A 188 5.40 -4.07 11.68
C ALA A 188 5.42 -5.59 11.87
N PHE A 189 5.10 -6.31 10.80
CA PHE A 189 5.16 -7.75 10.67
C PHE A 189 6.30 -8.08 9.72
N ILE A 190 7.37 -8.62 10.28
CA ILE A 190 8.64 -8.88 9.62
C ILE A 190 8.73 -10.39 9.39
N PRO A 191 9.14 -10.89 8.21
CA PRO A 191 9.33 -12.33 8.01
C PRO A 191 10.17 -12.96 9.11
N ALA A 192 9.71 -14.07 9.71
CA ALA A 192 10.44 -14.71 10.81
C ALA A 192 11.85 -15.18 10.40
N ARG A 193 12.01 -15.52 9.10
CA ARG A 193 13.27 -15.95 8.49
C ARG A 193 14.29 -14.82 8.29
N GLU A 194 13.89 -13.58 8.53
CA GLU A 194 14.80 -12.45 8.42
C GLU A 194 15.95 -12.59 9.44
N ILE A 195 17.17 -12.26 9.02
CA ILE A 195 18.35 -12.35 9.89
C ILE A 195 18.29 -11.25 10.96
N GLY A 196 18.67 -11.59 12.20
CA GLY A 196 18.67 -10.64 13.32
C GLY A 196 17.25 -10.23 13.73
N SER A 197 17.04 -8.96 14.07
CA SER A 197 15.70 -8.42 14.40
C SER A 197 14.87 -8.09 13.16
N GLY A 198 15.51 -7.85 12.02
CA GLY A 198 14.89 -7.28 10.82
C GLY A 198 14.51 -5.81 10.95
N LEU A 199 14.95 -5.08 11.99
CA LEU A 199 14.59 -3.67 12.16
C LEU A 199 15.31 -2.72 11.20
N GLY A 200 16.44 -3.14 10.61
CA GLY A 200 17.29 -2.29 9.78
C GLY A 200 16.56 -1.51 8.67
N PRO A 201 15.76 -2.15 7.81
CA PRO A 201 14.98 -1.44 6.79
C PRO A 201 13.97 -0.42 7.37
N LEU A 202 13.38 -0.74 8.53
CA LEU A 202 12.40 0.13 9.19
C LEU A 202 13.07 1.36 9.81
N THR A 203 14.17 1.16 10.54
CA THR A 203 14.94 2.27 11.11
C THR A 203 15.58 3.13 10.04
N ALA A 204 16.00 2.54 8.91
CA ALA A 204 16.42 3.29 7.73
C ALA A 204 15.30 4.21 7.19
N GLY A 205 14.06 3.71 7.11
CA GLY A 205 12.90 4.53 6.73
C GLY A 205 12.66 5.74 7.65
N ARG A 206 12.88 5.55 8.97
CA ARG A 206 12.77 6.61 9.99
C ARG A 206 13.92 7.62 9.92
N ASP A 207 15.16 7.13 9.76
CA ASP A 207 16.38 7.89 10.02
C ASP A 207 17.01 8.50 8.75
N LEU A 208 16.74 7.93 7.57
CA LEU A 208 17.27 8.42 6.30
C LEU A 208 16.28 9.35 5.58
N PRO A 209 16.77 10.18 4.64
CA PRO A 209 15.89 11.01 3.83
C PRO A 209 14.84 10.20 3.06
N PRO A 210 13.61 10.72 2.89
CA PRO A 210 12.57 10.07 2.09
C PRO A 210 13.03 9.76 0.67
N SER A 211 12.81 8.52 0.23
CA SER A 211 12.99 8.13 -1.17
C SER A 211 12.02 8.84 -2.11
N GLU A 212 12.29 8.78 -3.41
CA GLU A 212 11.35 9.28 -4.43
C GLU A 212 9.99 8.59 -4.32
N THR A 213 9.97 7.28 -4.13
CA THR A 213 8.74 6.50 -3.90
C THR A 213 7.96 7.02 -2.69
N ARG A 214 8.63 7.31 -1.57
CA ARG A 214 7.97 7.86 -0.38
C ARG A 214 7.38 9.24 -0.66
N ARG A 215 8.14 10.13 -1.32
CA ARG A 215 7.67 11.48 -1.66
C ARG A 215 6.45 11.44 -2.58
N GLU A 216 6.51 10.61 -3.60
CA GLU A 216 5.42 10.45 -4.56
C GLU A 216 4.17 9.86 -3.89
N LEU A 217 4.32 8.82 -3.07
CA LEU A 217 3.19 8.24 -2.36
C LEU A 217 2.59 9.22 -1.35
N THR A 218 3.42 10.01 -0.66
CA THR A 218 2.94 11.09 0.21
C THR A 218 2.11 12.09 -0.58
N ARG A 219 2.59 12.50 -1.76
CA ARG A 219 1.88 13.42 -2.66
C ARG A 219 0.54 12.83 -3.11
N VAL A 220 0.54 11.59 -3.62
CA VAL A 220 -0.67 10.89 -4.10
C VAL A 220 -1.69 10.75 -2.98
N LEU A 221 -1.30 10.31 -1.79
CA LEU A 221 -2.25 10.13 -0.68
C LEU A 221 -2.75 11.46 -0.10
N THR A 222 -2.01 12.56 -0.31
CA THR A 222 -2.46 13.92 0.05
C THR A 222 -3.46 14.45 -0.99
N GLU A 223 -3.20 14.25 -2.27
CA GLU A 223 -4.05 14.71 -3.37
C GLU A 223 -5.31 13.86 -3.53
N GLU A 224 -5.20 12.56 -3.27
CA GLU A 224 -6.24 11.55 -3.47
C GLU A 224 -6.43 10.69 -2.21
N PRO A 225 -7.10 11.21 -1.17
CA PRO A 225 -7.28 10.49 0.10
C PRO A 225 -8.11 9.22 -0.03
N ALA A 226 -8.86 9.08 -1.14
CA ALA A 226 -9.67 7.90 -1.47
C ALA A 226 -8.87 6.81 -2.21
N ALA A 227 -7.53 6.89 -2.17
CA ALA A 227 -6.64 5.86 -2.68
C ALA A 227 -6.88 4.51 -1.98
N ALA A 228 -7.42 3.54 -2.74
CA ALA A 228 -7.67 2.19 -2.23
C ALA A 228 -6.45 1.28 -2.42
N LEU A 229 -5.65 1.52 -3.47
CA LEU A 229 -4.43 0.77 -3.77
C LEU A 229 -3.42 1.70 -4.46
N GLU A 230 -2.18 1.68 -3.98
CA GLU A 230 -0.99 2.15 -4.71
C GLU A 230 0.06 1.07 -4.60
N LEU A 231 0.38 0.39 -5.70
CA LEU A 231 1.42 -0.62 -5.73
C LEU A 231 2.45 -0.28 -6.80
N TYR A 232 3.71 -0.44 -6.43
CA TYR A 232 4.85 -0.28 -7.32
C TYR A 232 5.83 -1.44 -7.11
N ALA A 233 6.26 -2.06 -8.20
CA ALA A 233 7.31 -3.07 -8.21
C ALA A 233 8.30 -2.76 -9.33
N SER A 234 9.60 -2.86 -9.02
CA SER A 234 10.67 -2.68 -9.98
C SER A 234 11.74 -3.77 -9.90
N GLY A 235 12.57 -3.80 -10.94
CA GLY A 235 13.57 -4.83 -11.20
C GLY A 235 13.14 -5.77 -12.33
N PRO A 236 13.92 -6.78 -12.68
CA PRO A 236 13.45 -7.83 -13.57
C PRO A 236 12.32 -8.60 -12.87
N LEU A 237 11.10 -8.39 -13.34
CA LEU A 237 9.90 -9.05 -12.83
C LEU A 237 9.49 -10.12 -13.83
N LEU A 238 9.61 -11.39 -13.43
CA LEU A 238 9.03 -12.49 -14.19
C LEU A 238 7.54 -12.21 -14.42
N HIS A 239 7.05 -12.46 -15.63
CA HIS A 239 5.66 -12.26 -15.99
C HIS A 239 5.11 -13.54 -16.63
N PHE A 240 3.95 -14.02 -16.18
CA PHE A 240 3.43 -15.31 -16.67
C PHE A 240 2.71 -15.21 -18.01
N ASP A 241 2.14 -14.05 -18.35
CA ASP A 241 1.53 -13.86 -19.67
C ASP A 241 2.52 -13.41 -20.76
N LEU A 242 3.71 -12.91 -20.40
CA LEU A 242 4.64 -12.30 -21.36
C LEU A 242 5.88 -13.17 -21.53
N ASP A 243 6.42 -13.23 -22.74
CA ASP A 243 7.64 -13.98 -23.05
C ASP A 243 8.92 -13.31 -22.50
N ARG A 244 8.80 -12.10 -21.95
CA ARG A 244 9.88 -11.28 -21.41
C ARG A 244 9.52 -10.77 -20.03
N ASP A 245 10.56 -10.45 -19.26
CA ASP A 245 10.40 -9.81 -17.96
C ASP A 245 9.78 -8.42 -18.11
N VAL A 246 9.19 -7.93 -17.02
CA VAL A 246 8.73 -6.55 -16.87
C VAL A 246 9.73 -5.81 -15.99
N LEU A 247 10.20 -4.65 -16.42
CA LEU A 247 11.17 -3.84 -15.69
C LEU A 247 10.52 -3.03 -14.55
N GLN A 248 9.26 -2.63 -14.77
CA GLN A 248 8.46 -1.89 -13.80
C GLN A 248 6.99 -2.26 -13.95
N TYR A 249 6.30 -2.43 -12.83
CA TYR A 249 4.87 -2.65 -12.76
C TYR A 249 4.28 -1.74 -11.68
N ALA A 250 3.21 -1.04 -12.03
CA ALA A 250 2.43 -0.25 -11.10
C ALA A 250 0.94 -0.57 -11.28
N VAL A 251 0.21 -0.62 -10.17
CA VAL A 251 -1.26 -0.66 -10.19
C VAL A 251 -1.81 0.29 -9.14
N ARG A 252 -2.83 1.03 -9.54
CA ARG A 252 -3.52 2.01 -8.72
C ARG A 252 -4.99 1.70 -8.75
N ALA A 253 -5.63 1.74 -7.59
CA ALA A 253 -7.08 1.61 -7.50
C ALA A 253 -7.67 2.76 -6.68
N ARG A 254 -8.81 3.26 -7.14
CA ARG A 254 -9.61 4.30 -6.50
C ARG A 254 -11.03 3.86 -6.31
N SER A 255 -11.66 4.34 -5.24
CA SER A 255 -13.10 4.13 -5.05
C SER A 255 -13.88 4.73 -6.21
N TRP A 256 -14.77 3.95 -6.81
CA TRP A 256 -15.60 4.35 -7.95
C TRP A 256 -17.06 3.97 -7.69
N GLN A 257 -17.98 4.90 -7.88
CA GLN A 257 -19.42 4.70 -7.65
C GLN A 257 -19.75 4.04 -6.29
N GLY A 258 -19.12 4.52 -5.22
CA GLY A 258 -19.29 3.99 -3.87
C GLY A 258 -18.36 2.82 -3.58
N ARG A 259 -18.79 1.59 -3.89
CA ARG A 259 -18.05 0.35 -3.56
C ARG A 259 -17.32 -0.30 -4.74
N GLY A 260 -17.43 0.28 -5.94
CA GLY A 260 -16.66 -0.14 -7.11
C GLY A 260 -15.21 0.36 -7.04
N LEU A 261 -14.40 -0.07 -8.00
CA LEU A 261 -13.01 0.37 -8.16
C LEU A 261 -12.77 0.87 -9.59
N ASP A 262 -12.08 2.00 -9.72
CA ASP A 262 -11.41 2.40 -10.96
C ASP A 262 -9.94 2.02 -10.81
N VAL A 263 -9.51 1.07 -11.64
CA VAL A 263 -8.17 0.50 -11.58
C VAL A 263 -7.40 0.88 -12.82
N GLU A 264 -6.21 1.42 -12.61
CA GLU A 264 -5.23 1.74 -13.64
C GLU A 264 -3.95 0.94 -13.36
N LEU A 265 -3.44 0.24 -14.37
CA LEU A 265 -2.16 -0.43 -14.32
C LEU A 265 -1.22 0.17 -15.36
N ARG A 266 0.07 0.13 -15.07
CA ARG A 266 1.13 0.55 -16.00
C ARG A 266 2.28 -0.42 -15.87
N LEU A 267 2.72 -0.98 -16.99
CA LEU A 267 3.85 -1.90 -17.04
C LEU A 267 4.85 -1.50 -18.13
N LEU A 268 6.13 -1.66 -17.82
CA LEU A 268 7.25 -1.44 -18.73
C LEU A 268 7.85 -2.81 -19.08
N PRO A 269 7.57 -3.36 -20.27
CA PRO A 269 8.15 -4.64 -20.68
C PRO A 269 9.66 -4.49 -21.00
N ASP A 270 10.43 -5.54 -20.78
CA ASP A 270 11.82 -5.65 -21.24
C ASP A 270 11.87 -6.07 -22.71
N GLY A 271 11.51 -5.13 -23.61
CA GLY A 271 11.55 -5.35 -25.05
C GLY A 271 10.44 -4.64 -25.82
N ASP A 272 9.80 -5.38 -26.73
CA ASP A 272 8.79 -4.85 -27.65
C ASP A 272 7.45 -4.60 -26.94
N THR A 273 7.15 -3.33 -26.67
CA THR A 273 5.90 -2.89 -26.04
C THR A 273 4.66 -3.22 -26.86
N ALA A 274 4.74 -3.17 -28.19
CA ALA A 274 3.60 -3.48 -29.04
C ALA A 274 3.29 -4.98 -29.03
N ALA A 275 4.32 -5.83 -29.02
CA ALA A 275 4.15 -7.26 -28.84
C ALA A 275 3.56 -7.59 -27.45
N ALA A 276 4.05 -6.94 -26.39
CA ALA A 276 3.51 -7.12 -25.05
C ALA A 276 2.03 -6.72 -24.95
N LEU A 277 1.65 -5.58 -25.56
CA LEU A 277 0.25 -5.15 -25.65
C LEU A 277 -0.63 -6.20 -26.34
N ALA A 278 -0.22 -6.68 -27.51
CA ALA A 278 -0.99 -7.68 -28.26
C ALA A 278 -1.18 -8.98 -27.47
N THR A 279 -0.15 -9.41 -26.72
CA THR A 279 -0.25 -10.56 -25.82
C THR A 279 -1.23 -10.32 -24.67
N LEU A 280 -1.21 -9.12 -24.06
CA LEU A 280 -2.11 -8.77 -22.96
C LEU A 280 -3.59 -8.64 -23.40
N GLU A 281 -3.84 -8.24 -24.65
CA GLU A 281 -5.20 -8.22 -25.23
C GLU A 281 -5.74 -9.63 -25.52
N HIS A 282 -4.85 -10.62 -25.65
CA HIS A 282 -5.17 -12.00 -26.05
C HIS A 282 -4.60 -13.04 -25.08
N ARG A 283 -4.62 -12.73 -23.79
CA ARG A 283 -4.11 -13.59 -22.72
C ARG A 283 -4.81 -14.95 -22.70
N ASP A 284 -4.02 -16.00 -22.49
CA ASP A 284 -4.57 -17.32 -22.19
C ASP A 284 -4.94 -17.41 -20.71
N LEU A 285 -6.24 -17.35 -20.44
CA LEU A 285 -6.80 -17.44 -19.11
C LEU A 285 -7.51 -18.77 -18.88
N ALA A 286 -7.25 -19.83 -19.65
CA ALA A 286 -8.05 -21.07 -19.63
C ALA A 286 -8.26 -21.67 -18.22
N LEU A 287 -7.26 -21.55 -17.35
CA LEU A 287 -7.28 -22.09 -15.99
C LEU A 287 -8.00 -21.20 -14.96
N GLU A 288 -8.31 -19.95 -15.31
CA GLU A 288 -8.92 -18.98 -14.39
C GLU A 288 -10.42 -19.23 -14.19
N PRO A 289 -11.00 -18.81 -13.06
CA PRO A 289 -12.46 -18.81 -12.87
C PRO A 289 -13.17 -17.90 -13.88
N ASP A 290 -14.44 -18.24 -14.20
CA ASP A 290 -15.23 -17.48 -15.20
C ASP A 290 -15.39 -16.00 -14.84
N ALA A 291 -15.53 -15.66 -13.55
CA ALA A 291 -15.62 -14.27 -13.10
C ALA A 291 -14.31 -13.50 -13.37
N THR A 292 -13.17 -14.11 -13.08
CA THR A 292 -11.84 -13.56 -13.36
C THR A 292 -11.63 -13.36 -14.86
N LYS A 293 -11.95 -14.38 -15.68
CA LYS A 293 -11.89 -14.31 -17.14
C LYS A 293 -12.74 -13.16 -17.71
N ALA A 294 -13.99 -13.05 -17.23
CA ALA A 294 -14.92 -12.02 -17.70
C ALA A 294 -14.43 -10.60 -17.39
N LEU A 295 -13.78 -10.39 -16.24
CA LEU A 295 -13.20 -9.11 -15.86
C LEU A 295 -11.90 -8.81 -16.61
N ALA A 296 -11.01 -9.78 -16.72
CA ALA A 296 -9.77 -9.62 -17.47
C ALA A 296 -10.01 -9.23 -18.93
N ALA A 297 -11.03 -9.82 -19.57
CA ALA A 297 -11.41 -9.49 -20.95
C ALA A 297 -11.95 -8.04 -21.14
N ARG A 298 -12.26 -7.34 -20.04
CA ARG A 298 -12.73 -5.95 -20.06
C ARG A 298 -11.63 -4.93 -19.81
N VAL A 299 -10.43 -5.36 -19.43
CA VAL A 299 -9.30 -4.46 -19.22
C VAL A 299 -8.93 -3.84 -20.56
N GLY A 300 -9.08 -2.52 -20.67
CA GLY A 300 -8.70 -1.78 -21.87
C GLY A 300 -7.22 -1.48 -21.82
N TYR A 301 -6.42 -2.18 -22.62
CA TYR A 301 -4.99 -1.92 -22.75
C TYR A 301 -4.69 -0.94 -23.88
N VAL A 302 -3.71 -0.06 -23.66
CA VAL A 302 -3.19 0.88 -24.66
C VAL A 302 -1.68 1.00 -24.51
N GLN A 303 -0.99 1.36 -25.60
CA GLN A 303 0.41 1.71 -25.55
C GLN A 303 0.57 3.21 -25.26
N ASP A 304 1.37 3.55 -24.24
CA ASP A 304 1.82 4.91 -23.91
C ASP A 304 3.36 4.97 -23.95
N GLY A 305 3.91 5.32 -25.12
CA GLY A 305 5.36 5.29 -25.35
C GLY A 305 5.91 3.88 -25.19
N ASP A 306 6.83 3.71 -24.23
CA ASP A 306 7.45 2.43 -23.90
C ASP A 306 6.61 1.59 -22.93
N PHE A 307 5.50 2.13 -22.41
CA PHE A 307 4.65 1.46 -21.45
C PHE A 307 3.39 0.86 -22.10
N VAL A 308 2.89 -0.20 -21.49
CA VAL A 308 1.51 -0.64 -21.66
C VAL A 308 0.72 -0.15 -20.45
N GLU A 309 -0.36 0.58 -20.70
CA GLU A 309 -1.33 1.00 -19.69
C GLU A 309 -2.60 0.18 -19.83
N GLY A 310 -3.19 -0.21 -18.72
CA GLY A 310 -4.47 -0.90 -18.68
C GLY A 310 -5.43 -0.17 -17.75
N ARG A 311 -6.71 -0.12 -18.09
CA ARG A 311 -7.73 0.46 -17.23
C ARG A 311 -9.00 -0.38 -17.18
N LEU A 312 -9.60 -0.47 -16.00
CA LEU A 312 -10.89 -1.10 -15.80
C LEU A 312 -11.66 -0.43 -14.67
N GLN A 313 -12.91 -0.05 -14.94
CA GLN A 313 -13.89 0.26 -13.91
C GLN A 313 -14.67 -1.00 -13.55
N ILE A 314 -14.58 -1.41 -12.29
CA ILE A 314 -15.22 -2.61 -11.74
C ILE A 314 -16.38 -2.16 -10.82
N PRO A 315 -17.63 -2.47 -11.19
CA PRO A 315 -18.78 -2.33 -10.31
C PRO A 315 -18.66 -3.15 -9.01
N ALA A 316 -19.42 -2.77 -7.99
CA ALA A 316 -19.35 -3.43 -6.67
C ALA A 316 -19.77 -4.91 -6.72
N GLU A 317 -20.73 -5.27 -7.56
CA GLU A 317 -21.20 -6.63 -7.78
C GLU A 317 -20.12 -7.53 -8.39
N ASP A 318 -19.32 -6.99 -9.30
CA ASP A 318 -18.23 -7.71 -9.95
C ASP A 318 -17.03 -7.87 -8.99
N LEU A 319 -16.75 -6.85 -8.17
CA LEU A 319 -15.75 -6.97 -7.10
C LEU A 319 -16.14 -8.02 -6.06
N ALA A 320 -17.43 -8.09 -5.71
CA ALA A 320 -17.92 -9.14 -4.83
C ALA A 320 -17.76 -10.54 -5.45
N ALA A 321 -17.84 -10.65 -6.78
CA ALA A 321 -17.61 -11.91 -7.50
C ALA A 321 -16.12 -12.29 -7.56
N LEU A 322 -15.20 -11.32 -7.46
CA LEU A 322 -13.77 -11.56 -7.21
C LEU A 322 -13.46 -11.91 -5.75
N GLY A 323 -14.43 -11.83 -4.84
CA GLY A 323 -14.20 -12.18 -3.45
C GLY A 323 -14.16 -13.69 -3.21
N VAL A 324 -13.36 -14.13 -2.24
CA VAL A 324 -13.19 -15.56 -1.95
C VAL A 324 -14.47 -16.18 -1.41
N ARG A 325 -14.92 -17.26 -2.07
CA ARG A 325 -15.83 -18.29 -1.55
C ARG A 325 -15.18 -18.91 -0.31
N ARG A 326 -15.81 -18.77 0.86
CA ARG A 326 -15.42 -19.48 2.09
C ARG A 326 -15.33 -20.99 1.89
#